data_AF-A0A830HYM8-F1
#
_entry.id   AF-A0A830HYM8-F1
#
_cell.length_a   1.000
_cell.length_b   1.000
_cell.length_c   1.000
_cell.angle_alpha   90.00
_cell.angle_beta   90.00
_cell.angle_gamma   90.00
#
_symmetry.space_group_name_H-M   'P 1'
#
loop_
_entity.id
_entity.type
_entity.pdbx_description
1 polymer ?
#
loop_
_entity_poly.entity_id
_entity_poly.type
_entity_poly.pdbx_seq_one_letter_code
_entity_poly.pdbx_strand_id
1 'polypeptide(L)'
;MSSAESSAAAILAEYTASHPYLLPPTVSPSQIADVRHAVTSQDSNTPWLTRLSPLHVRRLRNVRRNTNSSSKPVVAVFVGGSITAQKEGYRPLLAAWLERTLNAPVRAHTAAIGNVGSSVLFFTLNEWVLAYEPDVVVLECSVNDGDALVEGTNDVAVLRAFEGILRAIKTGRPSCAVVVASMPVRADVPSSRRTGTKAWVDAANSDGDVDAALCYSTRAPNLHAKLAAHYGYACVRLHAPMIEQTWFPGALDAMFRDDCHHTALGAALAASLVAEAFCVAFEDDDDDDEDNNALSVLPSPCEPLYWTNGATLSIGEEHVCSDAHGDENRRRWDVDPLTGARLEWWLLDPNDECTVHFDGTGVALLTHVGPDAGYLSISLTRDVDGAEISQKTLNLFDRWCYYYRLTVLSLATDLPYGAYTARMRLLADAPDRAVSKKEAPPGVQGALKLWLSYALVLGKRGVECAVGRLGPQPFSFDFEGTKDDGASLSAHGNRLHALKKYDDIDIDSDDDD
;
A
#
# COMPACT_ATOMS: atom_id res chain seq x y z
N MET A 1 19.04 32.47 -1.96
CA MET A 1 19.45 31.18 -1.37
C MET A 1 20.39 30.51 -2.37
N SER A 2 21.48 29.89 -1.92
CA SER A 2 22.39 29.22 -2.87
C SER A 2 21.66 28.05 -3.50
N SER A 3 21.82 27.84 -4.81
CA SER A 3 21.17 26.74 -5.56
C SER A 3 21.55 25.33 -5.06
N ALA A 4 22.53 25.22 -4.15
CA ALA A 4 23.00 23.97 -3.59
C ALA A 4 22.08 23.38 -2.50
N GLU A 5 21.38 24.22 -1.72
CA GLU A 5 20.52 23.76 -0.60
C GLU A 5 19.17 23.20 -1.07
N SER A 6 18.71 23.61 -2.25
CA SER A 6 17.42 23.20 -2.84
C SER A 6 17.55 22.04 -3.84
N SER A 7 18.74 21.46 -4.01
CA SER A 7 18.95 20.33 -4.92
C SER A 7 18.44 19.03 -4.27
N ALA A 8 17.91 18.10 -5.06
CA ALA A 8 17.49 16.79 -4.54
C ALA A 8 18.68 16.01 -3.93
N ALA A 9 19.89 16.18 -4.47
CA ALA A 9 21.12 15.61 -3.91
C ALA A 9 21.48 16.19 -2.53
N ALA A 10 20.90 17.32 -2.11
CA ALA A 10 21.17 17.90 -0.79
C ALA A 10 20.69 16.97 0.34
N ILE A 11 19.58 16.23 0.15
CA ILE A 11 19.09 15.27 1.14
C ILE A 11 20.17 14.23 1.45
N LEU A 12 20.68 13.57 0.40
CA LEU A 12 21.67 12.50 0.55
C LEU A 12 23.05 13.03 0.98
N ALA A 13 23.47 14.19 0.47
CA ALA A 13 24.73 14.82 0.85
C ALA A 13 24.74 15.27 2.32
N GLU A 14 23.67 15.92 2.79
CA GLU A 14 23.53 16.33 4.18
C GLU A 14 23.46 15.12 5.12
N TYR A 15 22.70 14.10 4.73
CA TYR A 15 22.58 12.88 5.53
C TYR A 15 23.92 12.17 5.68
N THR A 16 24.65 11.98 4.58
CA THR A 16 25.98 11.34 4.60
C THR A 16 27.04 12.20 5.30
N ALA A 17 26.95 13.53 5.24
CA ALA A 17 27.84 14.42 5.98
C ALA A 17 27.59 14.40 7.50
N SER A 18 26.34 14.26 7.93
CA SER A 18 25.96 14.18 9.35
C SER A 18 26.12 12.77 9.94
N HIS A 19 26.15 11.73 9.09
CA HIS A 19 26.27 10.33 9.49
C HIS A 19 27.40 9.60 8.72
N PRO A 20 28.65 10.10 8.77
CA PRO A 20 29.75 9.55 7.97
C PRO A 20 30.08 8.10 8.31
N TYR A 21 29.67 7.63 9.49
CA TYR A 21 29.85 6.25 9.95
C TYR A 21 28.92 5.24 9.27
N LEU A 22 27.86 5.68 8.59
CA LEU A 22 26.94 4.81 7.84
C LEU A 22 27.51 4.43 6.46
N LEU A 23 28.56 5.11 6.01
CA LEU A 23 29.27 4.76 4.80
C LEU A 23 30.41 3.78 5.12
N PRO A 24 30.67 2.77 4.27
CA PRO A 24 31.89 2.00 4.37
C PRO A 24 33.10 2.95 4.38
N PRO A 25 34.18 2.64 5.11
CA PRO A 25 35.38 3.51 5.18
C PRO A 25 36.00 3.83 3.80
N THR A 26 35.67 3.05 2.78
CA THR A 26 36.14 3.14 1.41
C THR A 26 35.27 4.00 0.50
N VAL A 27 34.11 4.50 0.97
CA VAL A 27 33.14 5.27 0.17
C VAL A 27 33.11 6.72 0.65
N SER A 28 33.46 7.66 -0.22
CA SER A 28 33.36 9.09 0.08
C SER A 28 31.96 9.64 -0.23
N PRO A 29 31.47 10.66 0.50
CA PRO A 29 30.21 11.35 0.18
C PRO A 29 30.14 11.89 -1.27
N SER A 30 31.29 12.21 -1.88
CA SER A 30 31.35 12.67 -3.28
C SER A 30 31.00 11.57 -4.29
N GLN A 31 31.34 10.30 -4.02
CA GLN A 31 30.97 9.17 -4.89
C GLN A 31 29.46 8.94 -4.92
N ILE A 32 28.76 9.37 -3.87
CA ILE A 32 27.30 9.30 -3.79
C ILE A 32 26.65 10.47 -4.56
N ALA A 33 27.30 11.65 -4.59
CA ALA A 33 26.84 12.80 -5.36
C ALA A 33 26.97 12.59 -6.89
N ASP A 34 27.97 11.83 -7.35
CA ASP A 34 28.15 11.44 -8.75
C ASP A 34 26.96 10.63 -9.30
N VAL A 35 26.13 10.05 -8.43
CA VAL A 35 25.03 9.18 -8.85
C VAL A 35 23.86 9.94 -9.45
N ARG A 36 23.62 11.20 -9.05
CA ARG A 36 22.67 12.07 -9.76
C ARG A 36 23.04 12.19 -11.25
N HIS A 37 24.33 12.29 -11.55
CA HIS A 37 24.81 12.38 -12.92
C HIS A 37 24.68 11.04 -13.67
N ALA A 38 25.03 9.93 -13.02
CA ALA A 38 24.90 8.60 -13.63
C ALA A 38 23.44 8.22 -13.93
N VAL A 39 22.51 8.50 -12.99
CA VAL A 39 21.07 8.26 -13.13
C VAL A 39 20.44 9.12 -14.22
N THR A 40 20.86 10.37 -14.38
CA THR A 40 20.36 11.29 -15.43
C THR A 40 20.94 11.01 -16.82
N SER A 41 22.09 10.35 -16.92
CA SER A 41 22.76 10.05 -18.20
C SER A 41 22.29 8.78 -18.92
N GLN A 42 21.47 7.94 -18.28
CA GLN A 42 20.99 6.70 -18.88
C GLN A 42 19.82 6.96 -19.84
N ASP A 43 20.13 6.97 -21.14
CA ASP A 43 19.13 6.75 -22.20
C ASP A 43 18.61 5.31 -22.07
N SER A 44 17.52 5.14 -21.33
CA SER A 44 16.81 3.88 -21.22
C SER A 44 15.45 4.00 -21.91
N ASN A 45 14.99 2.91 -22.53
CA ASN A 45 13.61 2.83 -23.06
C ASN A 45 12.54 2.99 -21.97
N THR A 46 12.93 2.91 -20.69
CA THR A 46 12.07 3.05 -19.52
C THR A 46 12.73 4.01 -18.52
N PRO A 47 12.55 5.33 -18.65
CA PRO A 47 13.24 6.29 -17.80
C PRO A 47 12.86 6.13 -16.33
N TRP A 48 13.83 6.30 -15.43
CA TRP A 48 13.61 6.24 -13.99
C TRP A 48 12.74 7.40 -13.48
N LEU A 49 12.75 8.55 -14.16
CA LEU A 49 11.82 9.65 -13.96
C LEU A 49 11.12 9.93 -15.28
N THR A 50 9.80 9.77 -15.32
CA THR A 50 9.03 10.10 -16.52
C THR A 50 9.09 11.60 -16.81
N ARG A 51 9.15 11.97 -18.09
CA ARG A 51 9.01 13.36 -18.51
C ARG A 51 7.71 13.95 -17.95
N LEU A 52 7.83 15.07 -17.25
CA LEU A 52 6.69 15.74 -16.65
C LEU A 52 5.84 16.41 -17.73
N SER A 53 4.52 16.25 -17.66
CA SER A 53 3.61 17.01 -18.52
C SER A 53 3.60 18.49 -18.13
N PRO A 54 3.37 19.44 -19.07
CA PRO A 54 3.28 20.86 -18.74
C PRO A 54 2.27 21.15 -17.61
N LEU A 55 1.10 20.50 -17.66
CA LEU A 55 0.07 20.62 -16.61
C LEU A 55 0.55 20.17 -15.24
N HIS A 56 1.42 19.16 -15.16
CA HIS A 56 1.91 18.67 -13.88
C HIS A 56 3.11 19.44 -13.36
N VAL A 57 4.01 19.90 -14.24
CA VAL A 57 5.00 20.93 -13.90
C VAL A 57 4.30 22.12 -13.26
N ARG A 58 3.20 22.58 -13.86
CA ARG A 58 2.38 23.65 -13.30
C ARG A 58 1.78 23.32 -11.93
N ARG A 59 1.25 22.11 -11.70
CA ARG A 59 0.74 21.70 -10.37
C ARG A 59 1.84 21.77 -9.32
N LEU A 60 3.01 21.22 -9.62
CA LEU A 60 4.17 21.27 -8.72
C LEU A 60 4.59 22.73 -8.47
N ARG A 61 4.71 23.56 -9.50
CA ARG A 61 5.01 25.01 -9.34
C ARG A 61 3.94 25.75 -8.54
N ASN A 62 2.66 25.41 -8.68
CA ASN A 62 1.59 26.03 -7.89
C ASN A 62 1.75 25.76 -6.40
N VAL A 63 2.27 24.60 -6.00
CA VAL A 63 2.62 24.33 -4.59
C VAL A 63 3.62 25.40 -4.09
N ARG A 64 4.65 25.70 -4.89
CA ARG A 64 5.66 26.73 -4.59
C ARG A 64 5.15 28.17 -4.69
N ARG A 65 4.20 28.48 -5.58
CA ARG A 65 3.61 29.82 -5.71
C ARG A 65 2.62 30.12 -4.58
N ASN A 66 1.85 29.13 -4.16
CA ASN A 66 0.86 29.28 -3.09
C ASN A 66 1.51 29.54 -1.73
N THR A 67 2.75 29.08 -1.50
CA THR A 67 3.51 29.42 -0.30
C THR A 67 4.01 30.86 -0.31
N ASN A 68 4.43 31.38 -1.46
CA ASN A 68 4.88 32.77 -1.58
C ASN A 68 3.74 33.79 -1.41
N SER A 69 2.50 33.38 -1.66
CA SER A 69 1.31 34.25 -1.62
C SER A 69 0.42 34.03 -0.39
N SER A 70 0.59 32.92 0.35
CA SER A 70 -0.21 32.61 1.54
C SER A 70 0.67 32.15 2.70
N SER A 71 0.32 32.54 3.93
CA SER A 71 0.97 32.02 5.14
C SER A 71 0.47 30.61 5.53
N LYS A 72 -0.23 29.92 4.63
CA LYS A 72 -0.80 28.59 4.91
C LYS A 72 0.28 27.52 4.71
N PRO A 73 0.34 26.51 5.59
CA PRO A 73 1.24 25.39 5.41
C PRO A 73 0.84 24.56 4.19
N VAL A 74 1.83 24.05 3.47
CA VAL A 74 1.63 23.07 2.38
C VAL A 74 1.22 21.74 3.00
N VAL A 75 0.14 21.14 2.50
CA VAL A 75 -0.30 19.83 2.96
C VAL A 75 0.23 18.74 2.03
N ALA A 76 1.10 17.89 2.56
CA ALA A 76 1.66 16.74 1.86
C ALA A 76 1.11 15.44 2.45
N VAL A 77 0.47 14.59 1.64
CA VAL A 77 -0.02 13.27 2.06
C VAL A 77 0.79 12.18 1.38
N PHE A 78 1.29 11.24 2.16
CA PHE A 78 2.08 10.10 1.68
C PHE A 78 1.23 8.84 1.78
N VAL A 79 0.90 8.25 0.64
CA VAL A 79 -0.04 7.15 0.49
C VAL A 79 0.73 5.90 0.09
N GLY A 80 0.58 4.80 0.83
CA GLY A 80 1.28 3.58 0.48
C GLY A 80 1.26 2.44 1.48
N GLY A 81 2.22 1.53 1.32
CA GLY A 81 2.40 0.37 2.17
C GLY A 81 3.34 0.59 3.38
N SER A 82 3.95 -0.49 3.85
CA SER A 82 4.89 -0.48 4.98
C SER A 82 6.12 0.41 4.74
N ILE A 83 6.63 0.50 3.50
CA ILE A 83 7.74 1.41 3.14
C ILE A 83 7.38 2.87 3.42
N THR A 84 6.15 3.28 3.09
CA THR A 84 5.62 4.62 3.39
C THR A 84 5.37 4.80 4.89
N ALA A 85 4.97 3.74 5.59
CA ALA A 85 4.74 3.75 7.04
C ALA A 85 6.04 3.80 7.88
N GLN A 86 7.22 3.53 7.30
CA GLN A 86 8.50 3.58 8.02
C GLN A 86 8.68 4.94 8.73
N LYS A 87 8.85 4.89 10.05
CA LYS A 87 9.10 6.08 10.87
C LYS A 87 10.39 6.79 10.43
N GLU A 88 11.47 6.03 10.30
CA GLU A 88 12.77 6.47 9.78
C GLU A 88 12.87 6.18 8.27
N GLY A 89 11.86 6.61 7.53
CA GLY A 89 11.71 6.34 6.09
C GLY A 89 12.00 7.55 5.20
N TYR A 90 11.75 7.39 3.90
CA TYR A 90 11.95 8.45 2.91
C TYR A 90 11.00 9.65 3.12
N ARG A 91 9.78 9.38 3.63
CA ARG A 91 8.72 10.36 3.86
C ARG A 91 9.16 11.56 4.72
N PRO A 92 9.64 11.39 5.97
CA PRO A 92 10.07 12.53 6.80
C PRO A 92 11.23 13.31 6.17
N LEU A 93 12.17 12.63 5.48
CA LEU A 93 13.28 13.28 4.80
C LEU A 93 12.79 14.15 3.63
N LEU A 94 11.87 13.63 2.82
CA LEU A 94 11.25 14.40 1.74
C LEU A 94 10.42 15.57 2.26
N ALA A 95 9.66 15.39 3.34
CA ALA A 95 8.88 16.47 3.96
C ALA A 95 9.78 17.60 4.48
N ALA A 96 10.87 17.27 5.17
CA ALA A 96 11.83 18.25 5.66
C ALA A 96 12.56 18.97 4.50
N TRP A 97 12.85 18.27 3.41
CA TRP A 97 13.38 18.90 2.20
C TRP A 97 12.36 19.83 1.55
N LEU A 98 11.10 19.43 1.41
CA LEU A 98 10.04 20.29 0.88
C LEU A 98 9.90 21.57 1.71
N GLU A 99 9.89 21.48 3.04
CA GLU A 99 9.77 22.65 3.92
C GLU A 99 10.90 23.66 3.69
N ARG A 100 12.14 23.17 3.55
CA ARG A 100 13.32 24.00 3.27
C ARG A 100 13.28 24.58 1.85
N THR A 101 13.01 23.76 0.86
CA THR A 101 12.98 24.16 -0.57
C THR A 101 11.88 25.17 -0.86
N LEU A 102 10.72 25.01 -0.22
CA LEU A 102 9.59 25.93 -0.36
C LEU A 102 9.70 27.14 0.56
N ASN A 103 10.63 27.11 1.54
CA ASN A 103 10.77 28.10 2.60
C ASN A 103 9.42 28.41 3.29
N ALA A 104 8.64 27.35 3.55
CA ALA A 104 7.29 27.45 4.10
C ALA A 104 6.94 26.18 4.88
N PRO A 105 6.12 26.26 5.94
CA PRO A 105 5.81 25.10 6.77
C PRO A 105 5.12 23.98 5.96
N VAL A 106 5.54 22.73 6.16
CA VAL A 106 4.93 21.56 5.53
C VAL A 106 4.22 20.71 6.59
N ARG A 107 2.92 20.47 6.39
CA ARG A 107 2.15 19.51 7.18
C ARG A 107 2.11 18.18 6.45
N ALA A 108 2.97 17.25 6.89
CA ALA A 108 3.03 15.90 6.35
C ALA A 108 2.05 14.94 7.06
N HIS A 109 1.22 14.25 6.28
CA HIS A 109 0.31 13.20 6.74
C HIS A 109 0.69 11.85 6.15
N THR A 110 0.54 10.79 6.94
CA THR A 110 0.76 9.41 6.51
C THR A 110 -0.59 8.74 6.29
N ALA A 111 -0.80 8.22 5.10
CA ALA A 111 -1.96 7.43 4.70
C ALA A 111 -1.48 6.04 4.26
N ALA A 112 -0.89 5.30 5.21
CA ALA A 112 -0.20 4.06 4.91
C ALA A 112 -0.46 3.00 5.97
N ILE A 113 -0.55 1.75 5.50
CA ILE A 113 -0.63 0.56 6.35
C ILE A 113 0.14 -0.58 5.69
N GLY A 114 0.76 -1.44 6.50
CA GLY A 114 1.59 -2.53 5.98
C GLY A 114 0.78 -3.51 5.13
N ASN A 115 1.43 -4.08 4.11
CA ASN A 115 0.91 -5.16 3.28
C ASN A 115 -0.40 -4.85 2.51
N VAL A 116 -0.69 -3.59 2.20
CA VAL A 116 -1.87 -3.22 1.38
C VAL A 116 -1.49 -2.48 0.11
N GLY A 117 -2.11 -2.89 -1.00
CA GLY A 117 -1.97 -2.25 -2.31
C GLY A 117 -3.10 -1.29 -2.65
N SER A 118 -3.16 -0.89 -3.92
CA SER A 118 -4.15 0.03 -4.48
C SER A 118 -5.60 -0.41 -4.23
N SER A 119 -5.86 -1.71 -4.23
CA SER A 119 -7.20 -2.28 -4.05
C SER A 119 -7.78 -2.06 -2.65
N VAL A 120 -6.96 -1.85 -1.63
CA VAL A 120 -7.42 -1.51 -0.27
C VAL A 120 -7.32 -0.01 -0.06
N LEU A 121 -6.20 0.61 -0.46
CA LEU A 121 -5.95 2.05 -0.32
C LEU A 121 -7.04 2.90 -0.99
N PHE A 122 -7.65 2.41 -2.09
CA PHE A 122 -8.77 3.09 -2.74
C PHE A 122 -9.94 3.39 -1.78
N PHE A 123 -10.22 2.50 -0.83
CA PHE A 123 -11.36 2.64 0.08
C PHE A 123 -11.06 3.53 1.30
N THR A 124 -9.80 3.94 1.51
CA THR A 124 -9.42 4.86 2.60
C THR A 124 -9.22 6.31 2.13
N LEU A 125 -9.32 6.56 0.82
CA LEU A 125 -8.93 7.85 0.23
C LEU A 125 -9.68 9.04 0.81
N ASN A 126 -10.98 8.90 1.09
CA ASN A 126 -11.78 10.02 1.57
C ASN A 126 -11.27 10.49 2.94
N GLU A 127 -11.11 9.55 3.87
CA GLU A 127 -10.71 9.82 5.24
C GLU A 127 -9.21 10.13 5.37
N TRP A 128 -8.37 9.41 4.62
CA TRP A 128 -6.91 9.43 4.83
C TRP A 128 -6.18 10.39 3.89
N VAL A 129 -6.81 10.80 2.79
CA VAL A 129 -6.17 11.64 1.78
C VAL A 129 -6.97 12.91 1.55
N LEU A 130 -8.19 12.79 1.05
CA LEU A 130 -8.99 13.93 0.59
C LEU A 130 -9.43 14.84 1.74
N ALA A 131 -9.73 14.29 2.92
CA ALA A 131 -10.10 15.05 4.12
C ALA A 131 -9.00 16.02 4.60
N TYR A 132 -7.74 15.78 4.23
CA TYR A 132 -6.63 16.70 4.54
C TYR A 132 -6.49 17.85 3.55
N GLU A 133 -7.27 17.86 2.46
CA GLU A 133 -7.17 18.83 1.38
C GLU A 133 -5.75 18.98 0.81
N PRO A 134 -5.10 17.89 0.35
CA PRO A 134 -3.68 17.90 0.00
C PRO A 134 -3.38 18.89 -1.13
N ASP A 135 -2.18 19.46 -1.04
CA ASP A 135 -1.49 20.18 -2.13
C ASP A 135 -0.55 19.23 -2.89
N VAL A 136 0.02 18.26 -2.18
CA VAL A 136 0.91 17.22 -2.70
C VAL A 136 0.46 15.85 -2.20
N VAL A 137 0.39 14.88 -3.10
CA VAL A 137 0.29 13.46 -2.77
C VAL A 137 1.50 12.74 -3.34
N VAL A 138 2.19 11.97 -2.50
CA VAL A 138 3.17 10.97 -2.94
C VAL A 138 2.52 9.60 -2.80
N LEU A 139 2.29 8.91 -3.92
CA LEU A 139 1.60 7.63 -3.99
C LEU A 139 2.58 6.52 -4.33
N GLU A 140 2.75 5.57 -3.42
CA GLU A 140 3.71 4.47 -3.53
C GLU A 140 3.08 3.18 -3.00
N CYS A 141 2.66 2.30 -3.90
CA CYS A 141 2.13 0.99 -3.53
C CYS A 141 2.48 -0.10 -4.55
N SER A 142 3.54 0.09 -5.34
CA SER A 142 3.88 -0.86 -6.42
C SER A 142 4.39 -2.18 -5.87
N VAL A 143 5.07 -2.15 -4.72
CA VAL A 143 5.50 -3.36 -4.03
C VAL A 143 4.28 -4.18 -3.59
N ASN A 144 3.29 -3.54 -2.97
CA ASN A 144 2.09 -4.24 -2.48
C ASN A 144 1.12 -4.65 -3.58
N ASP A 145 1.03 -3.89 -4.68
CA ASP A 145 0.35 -4.39 -5.88
C ASP A 145 1.13 -5.55 -6.53
N GLY A 146 2.45 -5.56 -6.41
CA GLY A 146 3.31 -6.69 -6.75
C GLY A 146 2.94 -7.95 -5.96
N ASP A 147 2.79 -7.83 -4.63
CA ASP A 147 2.29 -8.91 -3.76
C ASP A 147 0.95 -9.45 -4.28
N ALA A 148 -0.01 -8.55 -4.55
CA ALA A 148 -1.32 -8.94 -5.06
C ALA A 148 -1.23 -9.70 -6.39
N LEU A 149 -0.35 -9.28 -7.31
CA LEU A 149 -0.13 -9.95 -8.60
C LEU A 149 0.51 -11.34 -8.43
N VAL A 150 1.46 -11.49 -7.50
CA VAL A 150 2.09 -12.79 -7.17
C VAL A 150 1.05 -13.75 -6.58
N GLU A 151 0.12 -13.22 -5.78
CA GLU A 151 -0.97 -13.98 -5.15
C GLU A 151 -2.15 -14.27 -6.09
N GLY A 152 -2.11 -13.82 -7.35
CA GLY A 152 -3.08 -14.19 -8.39
C GLY A 152 -4.07 -13.09 -8.78
N THR A 153 -3.93 -11.88 -8.25
CA THR A 153 -4.66 -10.70 -8.76
C THR A 153 -4.22 -10.42 -10.20
N ASN A 154 -5.16 -10.02 -11.07
CA ASN A 154 -4.83 -9.67 -12.46
C ASN A 154 -4.53 -8.17 -12.64
N ASP A 155 -3.89 -7.85 -13.76
CA ASP A 155 -3.48 -6.47 -14.08
C ASP A 155 -4.66 -5.49 -14.16
N VAL A 156 -5.81 -5.94 -14.66
CA VAL A 156 -7.00 -5.10 -14.83
C VAL A 156 -7.54 -4.65 -13.47
N ALA A 157 -7.53 -5.52 -12.46
CA ALA A 157 -7.96 -5.16 -11.10
C ALA A 157 -7.05 -4.09 -10.48
N VAL A 158 -5.72 -4.24 -10.62
CA VAL A 158 -4.74 -3.24 -10.17
C VAL A 158 -4.94 -1.92 -10.91
N LEU A 159 -5.09 -1.95 -12.24
CA LEU A 159 -5.34 -0.75 -13.04
C LEU A 159 -6.62 -0.03 -12.61
N ARG A 160 -7.74 -0.75 -12.44
CA ARG A 160 -9.03 -0.16 -12.04
C ARG A 160 -8.96 0.51 -10.68
N ALA A 161 -8.31 -0.11 -9.70
CA ALA A 161 -8.15 0.44 -8.35
C ALA A 161 -7.21 1.65 -8.35
N PHE A 162 -6.02 1.52 -8.93
CA PHE A 162 -5.02 2.59 -8.98
C PHE A 162 -5.51 3.80 -9.78
N GLU A 163 -6.19 3.58 -10.91
CA GLU A 163 -6.83 4.64 -11.69
C GLU A 163 -7.93 5.35 -10.89
N GLY A 164 -8.72 4.59 -10.12
CA GLY A 164 -9.69 5.13 -9.18
C GLY A 164 -9.04 6.10 -8.19
N ILE A 165 -7.89 5.75 -7.61
CA ILE A 165 -7.12 6.63 -6.70
C ILE A 165 -6.74 7.92 -7.41
N LEU A 166 -6.09 7.83 -8.56
CA LEU A 166 -5.61 8.99 -9.31
C LEU A 166 -6.75 9.94 -9.71
N ARG A 167 -7.89 9.40 -10.15
CA ARG A 167 -9.05 10.19 -10.55
C ARG A 167 -9.80 10.78 -9.36
N ALA A 168 -9.89 10.07 -8.23
CA ALA A 168 -10.50 10.58 -7.00
C ALA A 168 -9.71 11.77 -6.46
N ILE A 169 -8.38 11.65 -6.35
CA ILE A 169 -7.50 12.76 -5.97
C ILE A 169 -7.70 13.93 -6.93
N LYS A 170 -7.73 13.66 -8.23
CA LYS A 170 -7.84 14.73 -9.22
C LYS A 170 -9.17 15.48 -9.18
N THR A 171 -10.26 14.74 -8.99
CA THR A 171 -11.60 15.30 -8.94
C THR A 171 -11.82 16.10 -7.66
N GLY A 172 -11.39 15.55 -6.52
CA GLY A 172 -11.50 16.21 -5.22
C GLY A 172 -10.52 17.38 -5.04
N ARG A 173 -9.33 17.28 -5.63
CA ARG A 173 -8.25 18.28 -5.52
C ARG A 173 -7.61 18.57 -6.88
N PRO A 174 -8.26 19.36 -7.76
CA PRO A 174 -7.73 19.68 -9.09
C PRO A 174 -6.34 20.32 -9.10
N SER A 175 -5.97 21.08 -8.07
CA SER A 175 -4.65 21.70 -7.96
C SER A 175 -3.58 20.78 -7.37
N CYS A 176 -3.94 19.63 -6.79
CA CYS A 176 -3.00 18.75 -6.12
C CYS A 176 -1.96 18.20 -7.11
N ALA A 177 -0.69 18.31 -6.74
CA ALA A 177 0.38 17.58 -7.40
C ALA A 177 0.37 16.12 -6.92
N VAL A 178 0.48 15.17 -7.84
CA VAL A 178 0.62 13.74 -7.53
C VAL A 178 1.95 13.24 -8.06
N VAL A 179 2.80 12.69 -7.20
CA VAL A 179 4.03 12.01 -7.57
C VAL A 179 3.84 10.52 -7.30
N VAL A 180 3.82 9.72 -8.35
CA VAL A 180 3.81 8.26 -8.24
C VAL A 180 5.25 7.79 -8.02
N ALA A 181 5.51 7.02 -6.99
CA ALA A 181 6.79 6.38 -6.77
C ALA A 181 6.62 4.86 -6.84
N SER A 182 7.61 4.18 -7.40
CA SER A 182 7.68 2.73 -7.43
C SER A 182 8.95 2.28 -6.70
N MET A 183 8.78 1.82 -5.47
CA MET A 183 9.88 1.33 -4.62
C MET A 183 10.37 -0.04 -5.10
N PRO A 184 11.67 -0.33 -4.97
CA PRO A 184 12.23 -1.59 -5.40
C PRO A 184 12.10 -2.69 -4.35
N VAL A 185 12.19 -3.93 -4.82
CA VAL A 185 12.41 -5.13 -3.99
C VAL A 185 13.70 -5.82 -4.46
N ARG A 186 14.49 -6.29 -3.51
CA ARG A 186 15.75 -7.01 -3.71
C ARG A 186 15.49 -8.49 -3.96
N ALA A 187 15.61 -8.90 -5.22
CA ALA A 187 15.52 -10.33 -5.58
C ALA A 187 16.77 -11.15 -5.18
N ASP A 188 17.90 -10.49 -4.90
CA ASP A 188 19.16 -11.14 -4.48
C ASP A 188 19.11 -11.66 -3.03
N VAL A 189 18.17 -11.18 -2.22
CA VAL A 189 18.06 -11.57 -0.82
C VAL A 189 17.57 -13.03 -0.72
N PRO A 190 18.24 -13.88 0.09
CA PRO A 190 17.78 -15.24 0.37
C PRO A 190 16.36 -15.26 0.93
N SER A 191 15.58 -16.30 0.60
CA SER A 191 14.18 -16.42 1.02
C SER A 191 13.96 -16.27 2.53
N SER A 192 14.90 -16.74 3.36
CA SER A 192 14.84 -16.63 4.83
C SER A 192 14.92 -15.20 5.38
N ARG A 193 15.34 -14.22 4.58
CA ARG A 193 15.45 -12.81 4.97
C ARG A 193 14.45 -11.89 4.26
N ARG A 194 13.51 -12.45 3.50
CA ARG A 194 12.48 -11.68 2.77
C ARG A 194 11.29 -11.38 3.68
N THR A 195 10.73 -10.18 3.55
CA THR A 195 9.69 -9.62 4.43
C THR A 195 8.36 -9.31 3.73
N GLY A 196 8.27 -9.57 2.41
CA GLY A 196 7.02 -9.51 1.64
C GLY A 196 6.08 -10.69 1.90
N THR A 197 5.12 -10.91 0.99
CA THR A 197 4.19 -12.05 1.09
C THR A 197 4.92 -13.39 1.18
N LYS A 198 4.31 -14.40 1.83
CA LYS A 198 4.89 -15.76 1.77
C LYS A 198 4.95 -16.29 0.34
N ALA A 199 4.08 -15.78 -0.54
CA ALA A 199 4.16 -16.03 -1.96
C ALA A 199 5.48 -15.53 -2.56
N TRP A 200 5.94 -14.32 -2.23
CA TRP A 200 7.26 -13.82 -2.62
C TRP A 200 8.43 -14.64 -2.05
N VAL A 201 8.34 -15.03 -0.78
CA VAL A 201 9.36 -15.86 -0.12
C VAL A 201 9.50 -17.22 -0.83
N ASP A 202 8.37 -17.81 -1.22
CA ASP A 202 8.31 -19.18 -1.72
C ASP A 202 8.35 -19.30 -3.25
N ALA A 203 8.02 -18.23 -3.98
CA ALA A 203 8.05 -18.22 -5.46
C ALA A 203 9.47 -18.35 -6.03
N ALA A 204 10.50 -17.91 -5.30
CA ALA A 204 11.90 -18.04 -5.75
C ALA A 204 12.44 -19.48 -5.74
N ASN A 205 11.71 -20.43 -5.14
CA ASN A 205 12.16 -21.82 -4.96
C ASN A 205 11.46 -22.82 -5.91
N SER A 206 10.77 -22.36 -6.96
CA SER A 206 9.95 -23.23 -7.81
C SER A 206 10.07 -22.91 -9.29
N ASP A 207 10.50 -23.90 -10.07
CA ASP A 207 10.51 -23.87 -11.53
C ASP A 207 9.08 -23.73 -12.09
N GLY A 208 8.81 -22.64 -12.81
CA GLY A 208 7.57 -22.46 -13.60
C GLY A 208 6.48 -21.56 -13.00
N ASP A 209 6.72 -20.88 -11.88
CA ASP A 209 5.78 -19.89 -11.31
C ASP A 209 5.81 -18.54 -12.08
N VAL A 210 4.80 -17.69 -11.86
CA VAL A 210 4.88 -16.27 -12.22
C VAL A 210 6.21 -15.74 -11.69
N ASP A 211 7.03 -15.13 -12.56
CA ASP A 211 8.29 -14.53 -12.11
C ASP A 211 7.96 -13.43 -11.11
N ALA A 212 8.02 -13.78 -9.83
CA ALA A 212 7.61 -12.90 -8.76
C ALA A 212 8.49 -11.65 -8.75
N ALA A 213 9.79 -11.78 -9.08
CA ALA A 213 10.67 -10.64 -9.21
C ALA A 213 10.22 -9.72 -10.35
N LEU A 214 9.71 -10.27 -11.46
CA LEU A 214 9.12 -9.48 -12.54
C LEU A 214 7.84 -8.75 -12.08
N CYS A 215 7.02 -9.33 -11.19
CA CYS A 215 5.86 -8.65 -10.64
C CYS A 215 6.23 -7.35 -9.91
N TYR A 216 7.28 -7.39 -9.07
CA TYR A 216 7.75 -6.22 -8.32
C TYR A 216 8.56 -5.23 -9.17
N SER A 217 9.52 -5.72 -9.97
CA SER A 217 10.47 -4.85 -10.71
C SER A 217 9.87 -4.23 -11.96
N THR A 218 8.90 -4.91 -12.59
CA THR A 218 8.43 -4.57 -13.94
C THR A 218 6.92 -4.45 -14.03
N ARG A 219 6.17 -5.50 -13.67
CA ARG A 219 4.73 -5.57 -13.96
C ARG A 219 3.93 -4.50 -13.23
N ALA A 220 3.95 -4.48 -11.89
CA ALA A 220 3.24 -3.46 -11.12
C ALA A 220 3.74 -2.03 -11.42
N PRO A 221 5.06 -1.74 -11.44
CA PRO A 221 5.56 -0.43 -11.84
C PRO A 221 5.14 0.01 -13.25
N ASN A 222 5.03 -0.90 -14.22
CA ASN A 222 4.56 -0.57 -15.57
C ASN A 222 3.07 -0.20 -15.60
N LEU A 223 2.24 -0.87 -14.80
CA LEU A 223 0.82 -0.51 -14.67
C LEU A 223 0.67 0.90 -14.07
N HIS A 224 1.43 1.19 -13.01
CA HIS A 224 1.46 2.51 -12.37
C HIS A 224 1.98 3.59 -13.32
N ALA A 225 3.11 3.34 -14.01
CA ALA A 225 3.72 4.26 -14.96
C ALA A 225 2.80 4.55 -16.17
N LYS A 226 2.09 3.53 -16.68
CA LYS A 226 1.08 3.69 -17.74
C LYS A 226 0.01 4.70 -17.32
N LEU A 227 -0.54 4.55 -16.11
CA LEU A 227 -1.58 5.45 -15.60
C LEU A 227 -1.02 6.83 -15.26
N ALA A 228 0.16 6.91 -14.64
CA ALA A 228 0.82 8.19 -14.38
C ALA A 228 1.05 8.98 -15.67
N ALA A 229 1.55 8.35 -16.74
CA ALA A 229 1.73 8.96 -18.05
C ALA A 229 0.39 9.42 -18.65
N HIS A 230 -0.66 8.59 -18.59
CA HIS A 230 -1.99 8.94 -19.09
C HIS A 230 -2.60 10.17 -18.41
N TYR A 231 -2.39 10.31 -17.09
CA TYR A 231 -2.86 11.46 -16.30
C TYR A 231 -1.86 12.62 -16.22
N GLY A 232 -0.70 12.47 -16.87
CA GLY A 232 0.38 13.45 -16.92
C GLY A 232 1.12 13.64 -15.60
N TYR A 233 1.03 12.72 -14.63
CA TYR A 233 1.72 12.78 -13.34
C TYR A 233 3.18 12.35 -13.44
N ALA A 234 4.01 12.84 -12.51
CA ALA A 234 5.36 12.33 -12.33
C ALA A 234 5.30 10.86 -11.87
N CYS A 235 6.12 10.01 -12.49
CA CYS A 235 6.40 8.66 -12.03
C CYS A 235 7.91 8.50 -11.83
N VAL A 236 8.30 8.17 -10.60
CA VAL A 236 9.68 7.91 -10.17
C VAL A 236 9.83 6.41 -9.93
N ARG A 237 10.63 5.73 -10.72
CA ARG A 237 10.91 4.29 -10.65
C ARG A 237 12.28 4.09 -10.03
N LEU A 238 12.30 3.59 -8.79
CA LEU A 238 13.51 3.55 -8.00
C LEU A 238 14.33 2.26 -8.21
N HIS A 239 13.82 1.27 -8.96
CA HIS A 239 14.53 0.01 -9.24
C HIS A 239 15.89 0.18 -9.89
N ALA A 240 15.95 0.77 -11.09
CA ALA A 240 17.23 1.00 -11.77
C ALA A 240 18.22 1.82 -10.91
N PRO A 241 17.86 2.98 -10.34
CA PRO A 241 18.81 3.78 -9.58
C PRO A 241 19.23 3.13 -8.25
N MET A 242 18.39 2.35 -7.57
CA MET A 242 18.73 1.78 -6.26
C MET A 242 19.29 0.34 -6.32
N ILE A 243 18.89 -0.46 -7.32
CA ILE A 243 19.23 -1.89 -7.41
C ILE A 243 20.26 -2.17 -8.51
N GLU A 244 20.00 -1.72 -9.74
CA GLU A 244 20.82 -2.09 -10.91
C GLU A 244 22.14 -1.32 -10.97
N GLN A 245 22.18 -0.14 -10.38
CA GLN A 245 23.41 0.64 -10.29
C GLN A 245 24.30 0.10 -9.18
N THR A 246 25.53 -0.27 -9.53
CA THR A 246 26.53 -0.71 -8.56
C THR A 246 27.17 0.52 -7.90
N TRP A 247 26.58 1.00 -6.82
CA TRP A 247 27.08 2.15 -6.05
C TRP A 247 28.46 1.86 -5.44
N PHE A 248 28.57 0.70 -4.79
CA PHE A 248 29.78 0.18 -4.15
C PHE A 248 29.53 -1.27 -3.70
N PRO A 249 30.57 -2.09 -3.45
CA PRO A 249 30.40 -3.41 -2.86
C PRO A 249 29.63 -3.35 -1.53
N GLY A 250 28.54 -4.11 -1.40
CA GLY A 250 27.69 -4.11 -0.19
C GLY A 250 26.66 -2.98 -0.12
N ALA A 251 26.48 -2.18 -1.17
CA ALA A 251 25.54 -1.06 -1.17
C ALA A 251 24.09 -1.47 -0.87
N LEU A 252 23.63 -2.59 -1.42
CA LEU A 252 22.26 -3.06 -1.17
C LEU A 252 22.03 -3.39 0.31
N ASP A 253 22.98 -4.02 1.00
CA ASP A 253 22.88 -4.28 2.44
C ASP A 253 23.00 -3.00 3.28
N ALA A 254 23.73 -2.00 2.79
CA ALA A 254 23.79 -0.69 3.43
C ALA A 254 22.49 0.12 3.27
N MET A 255 21.76 -0.08 2.17
CA MET A 255 20.54 0.67 1.83
C MET A 255 19.24 -0.01 2.29
N PHE A 256 19.22 -1.34 2.42
CA PHE A 256 18.04 -2.10 2.76
C PHE A 256 18.24 -2.88 4.06
N ARG A 257 17.27 -2.80 4.96
CA ARG A 257 17.22 -3.58 6.21
C ARG A 257 16.94 -5.05 5.92
N ASP A 258 16.09 -5.27 4.94
CA ASP A 258 15.66 -6.57 4.44
C ASP A 258 15.65 -6.54 2.90
N ASP A 259 14.63 -7.10 2.28
CA ASP A 259 14.45 -7.12 0.83
C ASP A 259 13.68 -5.92 0.26
N CYS A 260 13.03 -5.07 1.06
CA CYS A 260 12.28 -3.92 0.54
C CYS A 260 12.27 -2.68 1.46
N HIS A 261 12.40 -2.85 2.77
CA HIS A 261 12.45 -1.75 3.72
C HIS A 261 13.84 -1.14 3.79
N HIS A 262 13.89 0.18 3.80
CA HIS A 262 15.15 0.90 3.75
C HIS A 262 15.80 1.04 5.14
N THR A 263 17.13 1.04 5.16
CA THR A 263 17.89 1.69 6.22
C THR A 263 17.74 3.21 6.08
N ALA A 264 18.28 3.97 7.03
CA ALA A 264 18.27 5.42 6.93
C ALA A 264 19.05 5.95 5.70
N LEU A 265 20.11 5.26 5.27
CA LEU A 265 20.83 5.59 4.02
C LEU A 265 19.97 5.35 2.78
N GLY A 266 19.31 4.19 2.69
CA GLY A 266 18.40 3.90 1.58
C GLY A 266 17.20 4.84 1.54
N ALA A 267 16.68 5.22 2.72
CA ALA A 267 15.60 6.19 2.86
C ALA A 267 16.03 7.58 2.35
N ALA A 268 17.25 8.01 2.65
CA ALA A 268 17.80 9.28 2.15
C ALA A 268 17.96 9.28 0.63
N LEU A 269 18.44 8.17 0.05
CA LEU A 269 18.51 8.00 -1.39
C LEU A 269 17.12 8.03 -2.04
N ALA A 270 16.18 7.24 -1.53
CA ALA A 270 14.81 7.20 -2.04
C ALA A 270 14.14 8.58 -1.98
N ALA A 271 14.28 9.31 -0.87
CA ALA A 271 13.77 10.67 -0.73
C ALA A 271 14.40 11.63 -1.76
N SER A 272 15.71 11.51 -2.00
CA SER A 272 16.43 12.32 -3.00
C SER A 272 15.91 12.07 -4.40
N LEU A 273 15.72 10.80 -4.79
CA LEU A 273 15.20 10.42 -6.11
C LEU A 273 13.76 10.92 -6.30
N VAL A 274 12.92 10.84 -5.28
CA VAL A 274 11.55 11.37 -5.35
C VAL A 274 11.55 12.91 -5.41
N ALA A 275 12.46 13.58 -4.70
CA ALA A 275 12.61 15.03 -4.73
C ALA A 275 12.98 15.57 -6.12
N GLU A 276 13.65 14.78 -6.98
CA GLU A 276 13.98 15.21 -8.35
C GLU A 276 12.75 15.56 -9.19
N ALA A 277 11.61 14.89 -8.98
CA ALA A 277 10.37 15.26 -9.66
C ALA A 277 9.95 16.72 -9.37
N PHE A 278 10.23 17.21 -8.16
CA PHE A 278 9.99 18.60 -7.77
C PHE A 278 11.07 19.52 -8.33
N CYS A 279 12.34 19.13 -8.25
CA CYS A 279 13.46 19.91 -8.79
C CYS A 279 13.27 20.23 -10.28
N VAL A 280 13.00 19.20 -11.10
CA VAL A 280 12.76 19.36 -12.54
C VAL A 280 11.59 20.32 -12.81
N ALA A 281 10.54 20.28 -12.00
CA ALA A 281 9.43 21.21 -12.14
C ALA A 281 9.78 22.65 -11.72
N PHE A 282 10.77 22.85 -10.85
CA PHE A 282 11.16 24.16 -10.30
C PHE A 282 12.31 24.84 -11.05
N GLU A 283 12.96 24.17 -12.00
CA GLU A 283 14.15 24.68 -12.71
C GLU A 283 13.86 25.89 -13.62
N ASP A 284 12.74 25.88 -14.34
CA ASP A 284 12.30 27.02 -15.15
C ASP A 284 11.11 27.71 -14.47
N ASP A 285 11.16 29.03 -14.31
CA ASP A 285 10.07 29.82 -13.69
C ASP A 285 9.16 30.49 -14.74
N ASP A 286 9.25 30.09 -16.02
CA ASP A 286 8.48 30.71 -17.10
C ASP A 286 6.97 30.77 -16.72
N ASP A 287 6.47 32.00 -16.74
CA ASP A 287 5.09 32.39 -16.46
C ASP A 287 4.20 31.89 -17.61
N ASP A 288 3.86 30.60 -17.56
CA ASP A 288 2.81 30.08 -18.43
C ASP A 288 1.46 30.62 -17.94
N ASP A 289 1.00 31.69 -18.61
CA ASP A 289 -0.35 32.29 -18.60
C ASP A 289 -1.46 31.30 -19.05
N GLU A 290 -1.30 29.99 -18.83
CA GLU A 290 -2.32 29.01 -19.15
C GLU A 290 -3.51 29.10 -18.19
N ASP A 291 -4.71 28.77 -18.65
CA ASP A 291 -5.94 28.85 -17.86
C ASP A 291 -5.93 27.82 -16.71
N ASN A 292 -6.17 28.25 -15.46
CA ASN A 292 -6.30 27.36 -14.29
C ASN A 292 -7.41 26.31 -14.48
N ASN A 293 -8.39 26.57 -15.36
CA ASN A 293 -9.43 25.61 -15.71
C ASN A 293 -8.87 24.31 -16.31
N ALA A 294 -7.73 24.37 -17.02
CA ALA A 294 -7.08 23.20 -17.59
C ALA A 294 -6.60 22.20 -16.51
N LEU A 295 -6.37 22.68 -15.27
CA LEU A 295 -6.04 21.80 -14.15
C LEU A 295 -7.23 20.94 -13.72
N SER A 296 -8.48 21.29 -14.03
CA SER A 296 -9.64 20.48 -13.65
C SER A 296 -10.00 19.38 -14.66
N VAL A 297 -9.45 19.45 -15.88
CA VAL A 297 -9.80 18.52 -16.96
C VAL A 297 -9.10 17.17 -16.75
N LEU A 298 -9.90 16.11 -16.70
CA LEU A 298 -9.44 14.71 -16.69
C LEU A 298 -9.54 14.13 -18.11
N PRO A 299 -8.53 13.39 -18.59
CA PRO A 299 -8.69 12.59 -19.79
C PRO A 299 -9.76 11.50 -19.58
N SER A 300 -10.24 10.93 -20.69
CA SER A 300 -11.07 9.72 -20.65
C SER A 300 -10.35 8.63 -19.86
N PRO A 301 -11.05 7.78 -19.10
CA PRO A 301 -10.40 6.72 -18.34
C PRO A 301 -9.64 5.75 -19.25
N CYS A 302 -8.49 5.26 -18.78
CA CYS A 302 -7.74 4.15 -19.36
C CYS A 302 -8.53 2.84 -19.26
N GLU A 303 -9.02 2.53 -18.07
CA GLU A 303 -9.92 1.42 -17.80
C GLU A 303 -11.35 1.94 -17.67
N PRO A 304 -12.28 1.60 -18.59
CA PRO A 304 -13.66 2.10 -18.56
C PRO A 304 -14.42 1.79 -17.26
N LEU A 305 -13.98 0.75 -16.55
CA LEU A 305 -14.58 0.23 -15.32
C LEU A 305 -13.68 0.47 -14.09
N TYR A 306 -12.90 1.56 -14.12
CA TYR A 306 -12.13 2.04 -12.98
C TYR A 306 -13.03 2.22 -11.75
N TRP A 307 -12.44 2.07 -10.57
CA TRP A 307 -13.19 2.18 -9.33
C TRP A 307 -13.53 3.64 -9.01
N THR A 308 -14.75 3.88 -8.55
CA THR A 308 -15.25 5.22 -8.22
C THR A 308 -15.87 5.22 -6.83
N ASN A 309 -15.80 6.35 -6.13
CA ASN A 309 -16.47 6.61 -4.85
C ASN A 309 -16.48 5.42 -3.88
N GLY A 310 -15.27 4.90 -3.56
CA GLY A 310 -15.11 3.83 -2.59
C GLY A 310 -15.62 4.25 -1.21
N ALA A 311 -16.29 3.32 -0.53
CA ALA A 311 -16.72 3.48 0.85
C ALA A 311 -16.64 2.15 1.60
N THR A 312 -16.49 2.22 2.90
CA THR A 312 -16.43 1.07 3.78
C THR A 312 -17.76 0.95 4.55
N LEU A 313 -18.20 -0.28 4.79
CA LEU A 313 -19.34 -0.63 5.63
C LEU A 313 -18.86 -1.67 6.63
N SER A 314 -18.90 -1.35 7.92
CA SER A 314 -18.57 -2.30 8.98
C SER A 314 -19.59 -3.43 9.03
N ILE A 315 -19.11 -4.66 9.18
CA ILE A 315 -19.93 -5.85 9.35
C ILE A 315 -20.07 -6.10 10.86
N GLY A 316 -21.26 -5.82 11.38
CA GLY A 316 -21.68 -6.13 12.75
C GLY A 316 -22.59 -7.36 12.88
N GLU A 317 -23.02 -7.67 14.10
CA GLU A 317 -23.91 -8.81 14.43
C GLU A 317 -25.21 -8.77 13.63
N GLU A 318 -25.73 -7.57 13.35
CA GLU A 318 -26.96 -7.33 12.58
C GLU A 318 -26.88 -7.83 11.13
N HIS A 319 -25.67 -8.00 10.59
CA HIS A 319 -25.46 -8.49 9.23
C HIS A 319 -25.37 -10.02 9.19
N VAL A 320 -25.08 -10.67 10.31
CA VAL A 320 -24.83 -12.11 10.38
C VAL A 320 -26.11 -12.83 10.82
N CYS A 321 -26.65 -13.67 9.95
CA CYS A 321 -27.73 -14.58 10.29
C CYS A 321 -27.12 -15.95 10.63
N SER A 322 -27.03 -16.23 11.93
CA SER A 322 -26.63 -17.53 12.45
C SER A 322 -27.43 -17.86 13.71
N ASP A 323 -27.51 -19.15 14.05
CA ASP A 323 -28.03 -19.60 15.36
C ASP A 323 -27.05 -19.28 16.51
N ALA A 324 -25.94 -18.56 16.22
CA ALA A 324 -24.79 -18.36 17.11
C ALA A 324 -24.66 -16.91 17.64
N HIS A 325 -25.73 -16.11 17.59
CA HIS A 325 -25.78 -14.79 18.22
C HIS A 325 -25.34 -14.90 19.70
N GLY A 326 -24.39 -14.06 20.11
CA GLY A 326 -23.81 -14.09 21.46
C GLY A 326 -22.70 -15.14 21.74
N ASP A 327 -22.28 -15.98 20.78
CA ASP A 327 -21.15 -16.90 20.96
C ASP A 327 -19.79 -16.19 20.76
N GLU A 328 -19.00 -16.08 21.82
CA GLU A 328 -17.67 -15.45 21.81
C GLU A 328 -16.67 -16.16 20.90
N ASN A 329 -16.87 -17.44 20.57
CA ASN A 329 -15.99 -18.17 19.65
C ASN A 329 -16.17 -17.77 18.18
N ARG A 330 -17.23 -17.01 17.87
CA ARG A 330 -17.50 -16.49 16.51
C ARG A 330 -16.81 -15.16 16.23
N ARG A 331 -15.98 -14.71 17.17
CA ARG A 331 -15.30 -13.43 17.10
C ARG A 331 -13.82 -13.61 17.44
N ARG A 332 -12.97 -12.92 16.70
CA ARG A 332 -11.52 -12.99 16.90
C ARG A 332 -10.89 -11.63 16.77
N TRP A 333 -10.09 -11.30 17.76
CA TRP A 333 -9.29 -10.09 17.73
C TRP A 333 -8.13 -10.21 16.73
N ASP A 334 -8.03 -9.23 15.84
CA ASP A 334 -6.92 -9.07 14.91
C ASP A 334 -6.68 -7.58 14.61
N VAL A 335 -5.71 -7.28 13.75
CA VAL A 335 -5.46 -5.92 13.27
C VAL A 335 -6.57 -5.48 12.32
N ASP A 336 -6.97 -4.22 12.45
CA ASP A 336 -7.84 -3.53 11.51
C ASP A 336 -7.03 -3.13 10.27
N PRO A 337 -7.32 -3.70 9.09
CA PRO A 337 -6.60 -3.39 7.86
C PRO A 337 -6.87 -1.98 7.33
N LEU A 338 -7.87 -1.28 7.87
CA LEU A 338 -8.22 0.09 7.48
C LEU A 338 -7.83 1.13 8.52
N THR A 339 -7.39 0.75 9.72
CA THR A 339 -6.99 1.71 10.76
C THR A 339 -5.67 1.39 11.43
N GLY A 340 -5.18 0.15 11.31
CA GLY A 340 -4.04 -0.37 12.07
C GLY A 340 -4.32 -0.63 13.55
N ALA A 341 -5.52 -0.28 14.05
CA ALA A 341 -5.93 -0.56 15.42
C ALA A 341 -6.34 -2.02 15.60
N ARG A 342 -6.76 -2.41 16.81
CA ARG A 342 -7.31 -3.74 17.06
C ARG A 342 -8.79 -3.77 16.68
N LEU A 343 -9.22 -4.74 15.89
CA LEU A 343 -10.61 -4.96 15.48
C LEU A 343 -11.07 -6.38 15.82
N GLU A 344 -12.34 -6.52 16.20
CA GLU A 344 -12.98 -7.80 16.38
C GLU A 344 -13.57 -8.27 15.04
N TRP A 345 -12.99 -9.33 14.48
CA TRP A 345 -13.42 -9.94 13.24
C TRP A 345 -14.48 -11.01 13.50
N TRP A 346 -15.50 -11.08 12.65
CA TRP A 346 -16.50 -12.14 12.66
C TRP A 346 -15.99 -13.38 11.94
N LEU A 347 -16.33 -14.55 12.48
CA LEU A 347 -16.02 -15.86 11.92
C LEU A 347 -17.31 -16.60 11.58
N LEU A 348 -17.61 -16.71 10.29
CA LEU A 348 -18.73 -17.53 9.80
C LEU A 348 -18.29 -18.98 9.67
N ASP A 349 -19.15 -19.89 10.10
CA ASP A 349 -19.03 -21.33 9.96
C ASP A 349 -19.86 -21.82 8.77
N PRO A 350 -19.69 -23.07 8.33
CA PRO A 350 -20.55 -23.65 7.31
C PRO A 350 -22.03 -23.45 7.59
N ASN A 351 -22.74 -22.98 6.57
CA ASN A 351 -24.15 -22.62 6.50
C ASN A 351 -24.54 -21.31 7.19
N ASP A 352 -23.64 -20.64 7.91
CA ASP A 352 -23.91 -19.28 8.37
C ASP A 352 -24.05 -18.33 7.18
N GLU A 353 -24.87 -17.30 7.36
CA GLU A 353 -25.11 -16.27 6.36
C GLU A 353 -24.68 -14.89 6.82
N CYS A 354 -24.18 -14.09 5.88
CA CYS A 354 -24.01 -12.66 6.05
C CYS A 354 -24.79 -11.94 4.94
N THR A 355 -25.57 -10.94 5.32
CA THR A 355 -26.33 -10.10 4.39
C THR A 355 -25.83 -8.67 4.48
N VAL A 356 -25.46 -8.11 3.33
CA VAL A 356 -25.02 -6.72 3.19
C VAL A 356 -25.95 -5.99 2.23
N HIS A 357 -26.48 -4.86 2.69
CA HIS A 357 -27.24 -3.93 1.86
C HIS A 357 -26.34 -2.78 1.42
N PHE A 358 -26.38 -2.41 0.15
CA PHE A 358 -25.53 -1.34 -0.38
C PHE A 358 -26.17 -0.59 -1.54
N ASP A 359 -25.84 0.70 -1.64
CA ASP A 359 -26.13 1.56 -2.78
C ASP A 359 -24.85 1.85 -3.55
N GLY A 360 -24.76 1.39 -4.80
CA GLY A 360 -23.53 1.56 -5.57
C GLY A 360 -23.54 0.85 -6.91
N THR A 361 -22.34 0.68 -7.47
CA THR A 361 -22.06 -0.07 -8.70
C THR A 361 -21.33 -1.39 -8.44
N GLY A 362 -21.05 -1.69 -7.17
CA GLY A 362 -20.41 -2.94 -6.78
C GLY A 362 -20.18 -3.05 -5.28
N VAL A 363 -19.87 -4.26 -4.84
CA VAL A 363 -19.52 -4.59 -3.46
C VAL A 363 -18.46 -5.69 -3.44
N ALA A 364 -17.52 -5.57 -2.52
CA ALA A 364 -16.48 -6.54 -2.21
C ALA A 364 -16.41 -6.78 -0.69
N LEU A 365 -15.67 -7.79 -0.26
CA LEU A 365 -15.32 -8.00 1.15
C LEU A 365 -13.83 -7.76 1.36
N LEU A 366 -13.49 -7.13 2.48
CA LEU A 366 -12.15 -7.19 3.03
C LEU A 366 -12.08 -8.37 3.98
N THR A 367 -11.41 -9.45 3.57
CA THR A 367 -11.43 -10.75 4.26
C THR A 367 -10.04 -11.33 4.37
N HIS A 368 -9.82 -12.17 5.38
CA HIS A 368 -8.71 -13.11 5.37
C HIS A 368 -9.09 -14.37 4.58
N VAL A 369 -8.14 -14.90 3.81
CA VAL A 369 -8.21 -16.23 3.21
C VAL A 369 -6.99 -17.04 3.64
N GLY A 370 -7.18 -18.34 3.89
CA GLY A 370 -6.13 -19.18 4.46
C GLY A 370 -6.52 -20.67 4.53
N PRO A 371 -5.87 -21.46 5.40
CA PRO A 371 -6.04 -22.91 5.50
C PRO A 371 -7.46 -23.41 5.81
N ASP A 372 -8.30 -22.53 6.36
CA ASP A 372 -9.70 -22.75 6.71
C ASP A 372 -10.68 -22.18 5.66
N ALA A 373 -10.20 -21.59 4.58
CA ALA A 373 -11.05 -21.06 3.52
C ALA A 373 -11.82 -22.19 2.82
N GLY A 374 -13.03 -21.87 2.35
CA GLY A 374 -13.90 -22.81 1.65
C GLY A 374 -14.59 -22.17 0.45
N TYR A 375 -15.79 -22.65 0.12
CA TYR A 375 -16.61 -22.07 -0.93
C TYR A 375 -17.60 -21.06 -0.37
N LEU A 376 -17.71 -19.91 -1.03
CA LEU A 376 -18.67 -18.87 -0.69
C LEU A 376 -19.78 -18.82 -1.74
N SER A 377 -21.01 -19.15 -1.36
CA SER A 377 -22.18 -18.88 -2.21
C SER A 377 -22.59 -17.41 -2.05
N ILE A 378 -22.91 -16.77 -3.18
CA ILE A 378 -23.29 -15.37 -3.25
C ILE A 378 -24.57 -15.28 -4.08
N SER A 379 -25.61 -14.68 -3.51
CA SER A 379 -26.81 -14.23 -4.22
C SER A 379 -26.89 -12.71 -4.14
N LEU A 380 -27.16 -12.08 -5.27
CA LEU A 380 -27.31 -10.64 -5.39
C LEU A 380 -28.72 -10.33 -5.92
N THR A 381 -29.49 -9.55 -5.17
CA THR A 381 -30.81 -9.07 -5.58
C THR A 381 -30.82 -7.56 -5.65
N ARG A 382 -31.61 -7.01 -6.57
CA ARG A 382 -31.87 -5.56 -6.66
C ARG A 382 -33.13 -5.22 -5.88
N ASP A 383 -33.06 -4.19 -5.05
CA ASP A 383 -34.10 -3.94 -4.05
C ASP A 383 -35.38 -3.35 -4.63
N VAL A 384 -35.29 -2.55 -5.71
CA VAL A 384 -36.46 -1.84 -6.28
C VAL A 384 -37.54 -2.77 -6.85
N ASP A 385 -37.14 -3.95 -7.34
CA ASP A 385 -38.04 -4.91 -7.98
C ASP A 385 -37.84 -6.35 -7.50
N GLY A 386 -36.92 -6.58 -6.55
CA GLY A 386 -36.58 -7.91 -6.05
C GLY A 386 -35.92 -8.82 -7.08
N ALA A 387 -35.46 -8.28 -8.22
CA ALA A 387 -34.88 -9.08 -9.29
C ALA A 387 -33.55 -9.71 -8.82
N GLU A 388 -33.41 -11.02 -9.02
CA GLU A 388 -32.12 -11.69 -8.87
C GLU A 388 -31.19 -11.26 -10.01
N ILE A 389 -30.08 -10.64 -9.64
CA ILE A 389 -29.07 -10.11 -10.57
C ILE A 389 -28.04 -11.19 -10.88
N SER A 390 -27.63 -11.95 -9.86
CA SER A 390 -26.70 -13.06 -10.03
C SER A 390 -26.74 -14.02 -8.86
N GLN A 391 -26.46 -15.28 -9.14
CA GLN A 391 -26.11 -16.29 -8.15
C GLN A 391 -24.84 -17.00 -8.58
N LYS A 392 -23.82 -17.04 -7.72
CA LYS A 392 -22.52 -17.67 -8.02
C LYS A 392 -21.90 -18.29 -6.78
N THR A 393 -20.93 -19.17 -6.99
CA THR A 393 -20.09 -19.73 -5.94
C THR A 393 -18.64 -19.38 -6.23
N LEU A 394 -17.93 -18.86 -5.23
CA LEU A 394 -16.51 -18.56 -5.30
C LEU A 394 -15.72 -19.61 -4.51
N ASN A 395 -14.63 -20.11 -5.09
CA ASN A 395 -13.63 -20.85 -4.34
C ASN A 395 -12.66 -19.86 -3.69
N LEU A 396 -12.61 -19.82 -2.37
CA LEU A 396 -11.68 -18.95 -1.64
C LEU A 396 -10.35 -19.65 -1.33
N PHE A 397 -10.27 -20.96 -1.56
CA PHE A 397 -9.07 -21.75 -1.31
C PHE A 397 -8.24 -21.85 -2.59
N ASP A 398 -7.01 -21.34 -2.52
CA ASP A 398 -6.04 -21.43 -3.59
C ASP A 398 -4.70 -22.00 -3.13
N ARG A 399 -3.72 -22.02 -4.04
CA ARG A 399 -2.41 -22.61 -3.77
C ARG A 399 -1.63 -21.94 -2.63
N TRP A 400 -2.00 -20.72 -2.25
CA TRP A 400 -1.35 -19.94 -1.19
C TRP A 400 -2.05 -20.09 0.16
N CYS A 401 -3.16 -20.82 0.24
CA CYS A 401 -3.91 -21.06 1.48
C CYS A 401 -3.22 -21.99 2.49
N TYR A 402 -1.89 -22.11 2.46
CA TYR A 402 -1.11 -22.66 3.59
C TYR A 402 -0.79 -21.61 4.66
N TYR A 403 -1.14 -20.34 4.42
CA TYR A 403 -1.08 -19.23 5.38
C TYR A 403 -2.26 -18.28 5.20
N TYR A 404 -2.53 -17.46 6.22
CA TYR A 404 -3.55 -16.42 6.16
C TYR A 404 -3.01 -15.16 5.50
N ARG A 405 -3.81 -14.59 4.61
CA ARG A 405 -3.53 -13.29 3.97
C ARG A 405 -4.80 -12.49 3.82
N LEU A 406 -4.64 -11.17 3.84
CA LEU A 406 -5.71 -10.22 3.60
C LEU A 406 -6.00 -10.13 2.10
N THR A 407 -7.26 -10.08 1.70
CA THR A 407 -7.66 -9.93 0.31
C THR A 407 -8.95 -9.13 0.15
N VAL A 408 -9.10 -8.49 -1.02
CA VAL A 408 -10.35 -7.86 -1.46
C VAL A 408 -11.10 -8.84 -2.35
N LEU A 409 -12.12 -9.48 -1.79
CA LEU A 409 -12.96 -10.43 -2.51
C LEU A 409 -14.11 -9.71 -3.22
N SER A 410 -14.02 -9.55 -4.54
CA SER A 410 -15.09 -8.96 -5.34
C SER A 410 -16.33 -9.86 -5.37
N LEU A 411 -17.43 -9.40 -4.77
CA LEU A 411 -18.71 -10.11 -4.80
C LEU A 411 -19.49 -9.73 -6.06
N ALA A 412 -19.55 -8.44 -6.40
CA ALA A 412 -20.13 -7.94 -7.63
C ALA A 412 -19.50 -6.60 -8.01
N THR A 413 -19.21 -6.42 -9.28
CA THR A 413 -18.70 -5.15 -9.84
C THR A 413 -19.43 -4.84 -11.12
N ASP A 414 -19.23 -3.63 -11.63
CA ASP A 414 -19.71 -3.21 -12.95
C ASP A 414 -21.24 -3.23 -13.08
N LEU A 415 -21.94 -3.09 -11.94
CA LEU A 415 -23.39 -2.97 -11.89
C LEU A 415 -23.82 -1.55 -12.31
N PRO A 416 -25.00 -1.39 -12.91
CA PRO A 416 -25.68 -0.10 -12.91
C PRO A 416 -25.78 0.43 -11.48
N TYR A 417 -25.75 1.76 -11.31
CA TYR A 417 -25.97 2.32 -9.98
C TYR A 417 -27.37 1.97 -9.47
N GLY A 418 -27.45 1.42 -8.26
CA GLY A 418 -28.72 1.05 -7.63
C GLY A 418 -28.55 0.56 -6.19
N ALA A 419 -29.68 0.25 -5.56
CA ALA A 419 -29.78 -0.38 -4.25
C ALA A 419 -29.83 -1.92 -4.42
N TYR A 420 -28.97 -2.61 -3.69
CA TYR A 420 -28.78 -4.05 -3.80
C TYR A 420 -28.61 -4.72 -2.44
N THR A 421 -28.99 -5.99 -2.39
CA THR A 421 -28.74 -6.88 -1.26
C THR A 421 -27.85 -8.03 -1.72
N ALA A 422 -26.67 -8.16 -1.09
CA ALA A 422 -25.76 -9.28 -1.27
C ALA A 422 -25.89 -10.24 -0.08
N ARG A 423 -26.35 -11.46 -0.34
CA ARG A 423 -26.40 -12.55 0.65
C ARG A 423 -25.27 -13.53 0.37
N MET A 424 -24.48 -13.79 1.40
CA MET A 424 -23.31 -14.65 1.35
C MET A 424 -23.51 -15.81 2.31
N ARG A 425 -23.17 -17.03 1.89
CA ARG A 425 -23.22 -18.23 2.74
C ARG A 425 -21.93 -19.03 2.59
N LEU A 426 -21.24 -19.31 3.69
CA LEU A 426 -20.12 -20.24 3.67
C LEU A 426 -20.66 -21.65 3.49
N LEU A 427 -20.20 -22.36 2.47
CA LEU A 427 -20.65 -23.73 2.20
C LEU A 427 -19.87 -24.75 3.05
N ALA A 428 -20.48 -25.91 3.29
CA ALA A 428 -19.87 -27.01 4.04
C ALA A 428 -18.92 -27.87 3.19
N ASP A 429 -18.99 -27.75 1.86
CA ASP A 429 -18.12 -28.47 0.94
C ASP A 429 -16.66 -28.10 1.17
N ALA A 430 -15.82 -29.14 1.30
CA ALA A 430 -14.38 -28.96 1.46
C ALA A 430 -13.75 -28.56 0.11
N PRO A 431 -12.80 -27.61 0.08
CA PRO A 431 -12.05 -27.30 -1.12
C PRO A 431 -11.07 -28.43 -1.47
N ASP A 432 -10.62 -28.46 -2.72
CA ASP A 432 -9.48 -29.27 -3.11
C ASP A 432 -8.20 -28.73 -2.48
N ARG A 433 -7.75 -29.36 -1.40
CA ARG A 433 -6.52 -28.96 -0.69
C ARG A 433 -5.24 -29.40 -1.41
N ALA A 434 -5.32 -30.28 -2.41
CA ALA A 434 -4.15 -30.73 -3.16
C ALA A 434 -3.53 -29.62 -4.02
N VAL A 435 -4.28 -28.53 -4.28
CA VAL A 435 -3.75 -27.35 -4.98
C VAL A 435 -2.79 -26.54 -4.13
N SER A 436 -2.78 -26.72 -2.80
CA SER A 436 -1.91 -25.98 -1.88
C SER A 436 -0.43 -26.27 -2.17
N LYS A 437 0.39 -25.22 -2.28
CA LYS A 437 1.83 -25.35 -2.57
C LYS A 437 2.59 -26.02 -1.42
N LYS A 438 2.10 -25.88 -0.19
CA LYS A 438 2.67 -26.45 1.04
C LYS A 438 1.56 -26.98 1.93
N GLU A 439 1.92 -27.84 2.88
CA GLU A 439 1.04 -28.16 3.97
C GLU A 439 0.84 -26.94 4.87
N ALA A 440 -0.41 -26.68 5.26
CA ALA A 440 -0.68 -25.66 6.26
C ALA A 440 -0.17 -26.10 7.64
N PRO A 441 0.30 -25.17 8.50
CA PRO A 441 0.81 -25.50 9.82
C PRO A 441 -0.16 -26.37 10.66
N PRO A 442 0.35 -27.19 11.60
CA PRO A 442 -0.49 -27.93 12.52
C PRO A 442 -1.45 -27.01 13.29
N GLY A 443 -2.71 -27.41 13.42
CA GLY A 443 -3.73 -26.67 14.19
C GLY A 443 -4.42 -25.52 13.45
N VAL A 444 -4.03 -25.20 12.21
CA VAL A 444 -4.78 -24.25 11.35
C VAL A 444 -5.59 -24.93 10.25
N GLN A 445 -5.34 -26.22 10.00
CA GLN A 445 -6.23 -27.07 9.21
C GLN A 445 -7.43 -27.47 10.06
N GLY A 446 -8.43 -26.59 10.11
CA GLY A 446 -9.62 -26.75 10.96
C GLY A 446 -10.93 -26.86 10.18
N ALA A 447 -12.02 -26.64 10.91
CA ALA A 447 -13.33 -26.37 10.34
C ALA A 447 -13.27 -25.12 9.47
N LEU A 448 -14.06 -25.10 8.38
CA LEU A 448 -14.07 -23.97 7.46
C LEU A 448 -14.49 -22.68 8.17
N LYS A 449 -13.88 -21.56 7.78
CA LYS A 449 -14.20 -20.22 8.28
C LYS A 449 -14.20 -19.20 7.15
N LEU A 450 -15.03 -18.17 7.31
CA LEU A 450 -14.95 -16.92 6.56
C LEU A 450 -14.77 -15.77 7.55
N TRP A 451 -13.75 -14.96 7.32
CA TRP A 451 -13.35 -13.85 8.19
C TRP A 451 -13.96 -12.53 7.70
N LEU A 452 -14.82 -11.89 8.50
CA LEU A 452 -15.51 -10.67 8.08
C LEU A 452 -15.19 -9.50 9.01
N SER A 453 -14.92 -8.34 8.41
CA SER A 453 -14.77 -7.06 9.12
C SER A 453 -15.48 -5.94 8.38
N TYR A 454 -15.25 -5.83 7.06
CA TYR A 454 -15.82 -4.78 6.24
C TYR A 454 -16.35 -5.32 4.91
N ALA A 455 -17.49 -4.79 4.50
CA ALA A 455 -17.87 -4.73 3.09
C ALA A 455 -17.35 -3.42 2.48
N LEU A 456 -16.90 -3.51 1.24
CA LEU A 456 -16.30 -2.43 0.48
C LEU A 456 -17.22 -2.09 -0.69
N VAL A 457 -17.81 -0.91 -0.69
CA VAL A 457 -18.81 -0.47 -1.66
C VAL A 457 -18.16 0.41 -2.73
N LEU A 458 -18.44 0.10 -4.00
CA LEU A 458 -17.99 0.86 -5.16
C LEU A 458 -19.14 1.74 -5.69
N GLY A 459 -18.79 2.91 -6.22
CA GLY A 459 -19.73 3.80 -6.91
C GLY A 459 -20.79 4.42 -6.01
N LYS A 460 -20.52 4.55 -4.71
CA LYS A 460 -21.48 5.13 -3.76
C LYS A 460 -21.79 6.58 -4.13
N ARG A 461 -23.06 6.98 -4.16
CA ARG A 461 -23.46 8.40 -4.34
C ARG A 461 -23.44 9.12 -3.00
N GLY A 462 -23.20 10.43 -3.04
CA GLY A 462 -23.35 11.29 -1.86
C GLY A 462 -22.25 11.12 -0.82
N VAL A 463 -21.09 10.58 -1.19
CA VAL A 463 -19.87 10.78 -0.40
C VAL A 463 -19.43 12.24 -0.61
N GLU A 464 -20.19 13.16 -0.03
CA GLU A 464 -19.61 14.44 0.37
C GLU A 464 -18.52 14.11 1.40
N CYS A 465 -17.39 14.83 1.36
CA CYS A 465 -16.35 14.73 2.38
C CYS A 465 -17.01 14.97 3.75
N ALA A 466 -17.45 13.89 4.41
CA ALA A 466 -17.88 13.94 5.78
C ALA A 466 -16.60 14.22 6.56
N VAL A 467 -16.50 15.44 7.09
CA VAL A 467 -15.43 15.86 7.98
C VAL A 467 -15.61 15.14 9.33
N GLY A 468 -15.41 13.82 9.30
CA GLY A 468 -15.36 12.93 10.46
C GLY A 468 -13.91 12.49 10.63
N ARG A 469 -13.26 12.92 11.70
CA ARG A 469 -11.85 12.63 11.98
C ARG A 469 -11.65 11.14 12.26
N LEU A 470 -11.37 10.35 11.23
CA LEU A 470 -10.76 9.02 11.33
C LEU A 470 -9.47 9.03 10.52
N GLY A 471 -8.53 9.89 10.92
CA GLY A 471 -7.15 9.77 10.48
C GLY A 471 -6.42 8.68 11.28
N PRO A 472 -5.38 8.04 10.73
CA PRO A 472 -4.53 7.16 11.53
C PRO A 472 -3.94 7.95 12.70
N GLN A 473 -4.11 7.45 13.92
CA GLN A 473 -3.41 7.98 15.08
C GLN A 473 -1.91 7.67 14.91
N PRO A 474 -0.99 8.60 15.21
CA PRO A 474 0.44 8.33 15.11
C PRO A 474 0.81 7.20 16.07
N PHE A 475 1.18 6.04 15.53
CA PHE A 475 1.62 4.91 16.33
C PHE A 475 3.13 5.01 16.59
N SER A 476 3.51 5.11 17.87
CA SER A 476 4.89 4.90 18.30
C SER A 476 5.12 3.41 18.57
N PHE A 477 5.79 2.70 17.67
CA PHE A 477 6.60 1.54 18.04
C PHE A 477 7.68 2.00 19.03
N ASP A 478 7.48 1.75 20.32
CA ASP A 478 8.55 1.76 21.32
C ASP A 478 9.06 0.33 21.46
N PHE A 479 10.26 0.08 20.95
CA PHE A 479 11.03 -1.11 21.28
C PHE A 479 11.69 -0.84 22.64
N GLU A 480 10.95 -1.01 23.74
CA GLU A 480 11.58 -1.12 25.05
C GLU A 480 12.19 -2.52 25.19
N GLY A 481 13.50 -2.60 25.01
CA GLY A 481 14.28 -3.75 25.40
C GLY A 481 14.18 -3.94 26.91
N THR A 482 13.49 -4.99 27.34
CA THR A 482 13.40 -5.36 28.75
C THR A 482 14.74 -5.91 29.20
N LYS A 483 15.43 -5.16 30.06
CA LYS A 483 16.46 -5.70 30.95
C LYS A 483 15.81 -6.62 31.97
N ASP A 484 16.47 -7.75 32.18
CA ASP A 484 16.30 -8.64 33.32
C ASP A 484 16.18 -7.89 34.64
N ASP A 485 15.25 -8.32 35.48
CA ASP A 485 15.47 -8.47 36.91
C ASP A 485 14.51 -9.53 37.45
N GLY A 486 15.08 -10.59 38.02
CA GLY A 486 14.35 -11.73 38.56
C GLY A 486 13.72 -11.45 39.93
N ALA A 487 12.51 -11.95 40.13
CA ALA A 487 12.05 -12.48 41.42
C ALA A 487 10.80 -13.35 41.24
N SER A 488 10.86 -14.56 41.80
CA SER A 488 9.81 -15.57 41.84
C SER A 488 8.51 -15.10 42.51
N LEU A 489 7.36 -15.59 42.04
CA LEU A 489 6.36 -16.25 42.89
C LEU A 489 5.23 -16.92 42.06
N SER A 490 5.17 -18.23 42.26
CA SER A 490 4.14 -19.25 42.01
C SER A 490 2.72 -18.88 41.52
N ALA A 491 2.36 -19.50 40.40
CA ALA A 491 1.16 -20.32 40.13
C ALA A 491 -0.24 -19.79 40.49
N HIS A 492 -1.06 -19.49 39.46
CA HIS A 492 -2.29 -20.22 39.12
C HIS A 492 -2.65 -19.95 37.65
N GLY A 493 -2.92 -21.02 36.90
CA GLY A 493 -2.96 -21.03 35.44
C GLY A 493 -4.29 -20.67 34.81
N ASN A 494 -4.21 -20.03 33.64
CA ASN A 494 -4.91 -20.46 32.43
C ASN A 494 -4.13 -19.92 31.22
N ARG A 495 -3.75 -20.85 30.32
CA ARG A 495 -2.78 -20.65 29.24
C ARG A 495 -3.36 -19.76 28.13
N LEU A 496 -2.77 -18.57 27.95
CA LEU A 496 -2.69 -17.89 26.66
C LEU A 496 -1.74 -18.69 25.74
N HIS A 497 -2.25 -19.19 24.61
CA HIS A 497 -1.43 -19.62 23.49
C HIS A 497 -2.16 -19.31 22.19
N ALA A 498 -1.95 -18.11 21.67
CA ALA A 498 -1.92 -17.81 20.24
C ALA A 498 -1.45 -16.36 20.09
N LEU A 499 -0.58 -16.12 19.11
CA LEU A 499 -0.05 -14.81 18.68
C LEU A 499 1.14 -14.28 19.49
N LYS A 500 2.26 -15.01 19.40
CA LYS A 500 3.61 -14.46 19.58
C LYS A 500 4.59 -15.05 18.53
N LYS A 501 4.10 -15.36 17.34
CA LYS A 501 4.86 -16.07 16.29
C LYS A 501 5.03 -15.26 14.99
N TYR A 502 5.12 -13.96 15.15
CA TYR A 502 5.71 -13.06 14.16
C TYR A 502 6.69 -12.21 14.96
N ASP A 503 7.99 -12.50 14.80
CA ASP A 503 9.15 -11.60 15.03
C ASP A 503 10.35 -12.11 15.87
N ASP A 504 10.31 -13.27 16.54
CA ASP A 504 11.50 -13.76 17.27
C ASP A 504 11.98 -15.13 16.77
N ILE A 505 13.09 -15.15 16.02
CA ILE A 505 14.02 -16.28 15.99
C ILE A 505 15.29 -15.78 16.68
N ASP A 506 15.45 -16.21 17.94
CA ASP A 506 16.71 -16.10 18.66
C ASP A 506 17.79 -16.89 17.90
N ILE A 507 18.87 -16.18 17.56
CA ILE A 507 20.14 -16.75 17.16
C ILE A 507 20.89 -16.98 18.46
N ASP A 508 21.08 -18.24 18.84
CA ASP A 508 22.20 -18.59 19.69
C ASP A 508 22.88 -19.86 19.21
N SER A 509 24.19 -19.81 19.38
CA SER A 509 25.25 -20.62 18.83
C SER A 509 25.39 -22.01 19.47
N ASP A 510 26.27 -22.79 18.83
CA ASP A 510 27.01 -23.95 19.36
C ASP A 510 26.30 -25.32 19.34
N ASP A 511 26.74 -26.17 18.40
CA ASP A 511 27.66 -27.30 18.67
C ASP A 511 27.52 -28.43 17.62
N ASP A 512 28.65 -28.70 16.97
CA ASP A 512 29.24 -30.02 16.64
C ASP A 512 28.33 -31.26 16.63
N ASP A 513 28.09 -31.82 15.43
CA ASP A 513 28.59 -33.14 14.96
C ASP A 513 28.07 -33.49 13.54
#